data_AF-A0A1A8E860-F1
#
_entry.id   AF-A0A1A8E860-F1
#
_cell.length_a   1.000
_cell.length_b   1.000
_cell.length_c   1.000
_cell.angle_alpha   90.00
_cell.angle_beta   90.00
_cell.angle_gamma   90.00
#
_symmetry.space_group_name_H-M   'P 1'
#
loop_
_entity.id
_entity.type
_entity.pdbx_description
1 polymer ?
#
loop_
_entity_poly.entity_id
_entity_poly.type
_entity_poly.pdbx_seq_one_letter_code
_entity_poly.pdbx_strand_id
1 'polypeptide(L)'
;FEKHGSPVMMGGDRDNSSKGILGVCTGTNGSYLLVVDPHYFGSKLEKTELQMRGWVAWKPVSSLDRSSFYNLCMPQTDRKRT
;
A
#
# COMPACT_ATOMS: atom_id res chain seq x y z
N PHE A 1 2.23 -11.16 -2.03
CA PHE A 1 2.94 -11.14 -0.74
C PHE A 1 3.51 -12.51 -0.35
N GLU A 2 2.77 -13.61 -0.46
CA GLU A 2 3.25 -14.95 -0.04
C GLU A 2 4.52 -15.44 -0.76
N LYS A 3 4.62 -15.24 -2.08
CA LYS A 3 5.77 -15.73 -2.87
C LYS A 3 7.02 -14.86 -2.76
N HIS A 4 6.89 -13.55 -3.00
CA HIS A 4 8.02 -12.63 -3.10
C HIS A 4 8.25 -11.76 -1.87
N GLY A 5 7.25 -11.55 -1.01
CA GLY A 5 7.33 -10.73 0.20
C GLY A 5 7.59 -9.23 -0.02
N SER A 6 7.81 -8.78 -1.27
CA SER A 6 8.20 -7.40 -1.56
C SER A 6 7.03 -6.41 -1.42
N PRO A 7 7.30 -5.18 -0.96
CA PRO A 7 6.36 -4.06 -1.11
C PRO A 7 5.97 -3.85 -2.58
N VAL A 8 4.73 -3.44 -2.82
CA VAL A 8 4.21 -3.11 -4.15
C VAL A 8 4.03 -1.61 -4.24
N MET A 9 4.52 -0.97 -5.30
CA MET A 9 4.22 0.44 -5.56
C MET A 9 2.94 0.53 -6.39
N MET A 10 2.03 1.40 -5.98
CA MET A 10 0.75 1.65 -6.63
C MET A 10 0.67 3.11 -7.06
N GLY A 11 0.46 3.35 -8.35
CA GLY A 11 0.21 4.69 -8.90
C GLY A 11 -1.18 4.77 -9.50
N GLY A 12 -1.95 5.79 -9.12
CA GLY A 12 -3.21 6.14 -9.77
C GLY A 12 -3.03 7.28 -10.76
N ASP A 13 -3.85 7.28 -11.81
CA ASP A 13 -3.90 8.33 -12.82
C ASP A 13 -4.49 9.63 -12.27
N ARG A 14 -5.75 9.58 -11.80
CA ARG A 14 -6.48 10.79 -11.39
C ARG A 14 -6.20 11.20 -9.95
N ASP A 15 -5.89 10.25 -9.08
CA ASP A 15 -5.64 10.54 -7.66
C ASP A 15 -4.29 11.21 -7.41
N ASN A 16 -3.41 11.25 -8.43
CA ASN A 16 -2.07 11.85 -8.41
C ASN A 16 -1.26 11.50 -7.16
N SER A 17 -1.49 10.30 -6.61
CA SER A 17 -1.01 9.93 -5.28
C SER A 17 -0.45 8.52 -5.30
N SER A 18 0.89 8.43 -5.40
CA SER A 18 1.58 7.15 -5.29
C SER A 18 1.47 6.58 -3.87
N LYS A 19 1.36 5.26 -3.76
CA LYS A 19 1.14 4.54 -2.50
C LYS A 19 2.04 3.32 -2.44
N GLY A 20 2.57 3.00 -1.26
CA GLY A 20 3.20 1.71 -0.99
C GLY A 20 2.17 0.73 -0.45
N ILE A 21 2.03 -0.45 -1.04
CA ILE A 21 1.16 -1.52 -0.55
C ILE A 21 2.03 -2.59 0.12
N LEU A 22 1.75 -2.85 1.39
CA LEU A 22 2.50 -3.81 2.21
C LEU A 22 1.74 -5.11 2.51
N GLY A 23 0.45 -5.15 2.20
CA GLY A 23 -0.38 -6.31 2.47
C GLY A 23 -1.77 -6.19 1.88
N VAL A 24 -2.46 -7.33 1.81
CA VAL A 24 -3.87 -7.42 1.44
C VAL A 24 -4.61 -8.28 2.46
N CYS A 25 -5.87 -7.96 2.70
CA CYS A 25 -6.77 -8.78 3.51
C CYS A 25 -8.15 -8.80 2.85
N THR A 26 -8.73 -9.98 2.69
CA THR A 26 -10.08 -10.15 2.14
C THR A 26 -10.88 -11.04 3.07
N GLY A 27 -12.10 -10.61 3.40
CA GLY A 27 -13.05 -11.37 4.21
C GLY A 27 -14.49 -11.01 3.88
N THR A 28 -15.42 -11.37 4.77
CA THR A 28 -16.86 -11.10 4.59
C THR A 28 -17.18 -9.60 4.47
N ASN A 29 -16.36 -8.74 5.08
CA ASN A 29 -16.54 -7.29 5.09
C ASN A 29 -15.84 -6.59 3.90
N GLY A 30 -15.31 -7.36 2.94
CA GLY A 30 -14.66 -6.85 1.75
C GLY A 30 -13.14 -7.01 1.76
N SER A 31 -12.50 -6.33 0.80
CA SER A 31 -11.05 -6.34 0.58
C SER A 31 -10.40 -5.05 1.04
N TYR A 32 -9.23 -5.18 1.64
CA TYR A 32 -8.45 -4.09 2.21
C TYR A 32 -6.99 -4.19 1.78
N LEU A 33 -6.36 -3.04 1.64
CA LEU A 33 -4.93 -2.88 1.37
C LEU A 33 -4.25 -2.23 2.58
N LEU A 34 -3.10 -2.75 3.00
CA LEU A 34 -2.25 -2.06 3.97
C LEU A 34 -1.40 -1.05 3.21
N VAL A 35 -1.76 0.23 3.35
CA VAL A 35 -1.18 1.34 2.59
C VAL A 35 -0.16 2.08 3.46
N VAL A 36 0.99 2.39 2.86
CA VAL A 36 1.95 3.39 3.31
C VAL A 36 1.82 4.59 2.37
N ASP A 37 1.51 5.75 2.94
CA ASP A 37 1.41 7.00 2.22
C ASP A 37 2.76 7.75 2.27
N PRO A 38 3.44 7.94 1.12
CA PRO A 38 4.76 8.56 1.06
C PRO A 38 4.71 10.10 1.11
N HIS A 39 3.54 10.72 1.20
CA HIS A 39 3.41 12.18 1.14
C HIS A 39 3.64 12.88 2.49
N TYR A 40 4.00 12.13 3.54
CA TYR A 40 4.37 12.75 4.81
C TYR A 40 5.61 13.60 4.66
N PHE A 41 5.52 14.85 5.15
CA PHE A 41 6.64 15.75 5.26
C PHE A 41 6.75 16.23 6.72
N GLY A 42 7.95 16.12 7.29
CA GLY A 42 8.22 16.53 8.67
C GLY A 42 9.35 15.72 9.30
N SER A 43 9.48 15.86 10.62
CA SER A 43 10.45 15.08 11.40
C SER A 43 10.07 13.59 11.45
N LYS A 44 11.05 12.75 11.74
CA LYS A 44 10.84 11.31 11.94
C LYS A 44 9.76 11.08 12.99
N LEU A 45 8.76 10.28 12.62
CA LEU A 45 7.70 9.84 13.51
C LEU A 45 7.96 8.45 14.04
N GLU A 46 7.51 8.20 15.27
CA GLU A 46 7.43 6.85 15.81
C GLU A 46 6.32 6.04 15.12
N LYS A 47 6.45 4.71 15.18
CA LYS A 47 5.51 3.79 14.53
C LYS A 47 4.06 4.05 14.93
N THR A 48 3.80 4.27 16.21
CA THR A 48 2.45 4.54 16.73
C THR A 48 1.87 5.81 16.13
N GLU A 49 2.69 6.85 15.98
CA GLU A 49 2.25 8.13 15.40
C GLU A 49 1.94 7.99 13.91
N LEU A 50 2.75 7.23 13.17
CA LEU A 50 2.48 6.89 11.76
C LEU A 50 1.12 6.19 11.59
N GLN A 51 0.79 5.27 12.50
CA GLN A 51 -0.47 4.53 12.46
C GLN A 51 -1.65 5.40 12.88
N MET A 52 -1.54 6.16 13.98
CA MET A 52 -2.60 7.04 14.47
C MET A 52 -2.96 8.14 13.47
N ARG A 53 -1.96 8.70 12.77
CA ARG A 53 -2.17 9.70 11.71
C ARG A 53 -2.59 9.11 10.37
N GLY A 54 -2.61 7.78 10.24
CA GLY A 54 -3.05 7.10 9.02
C GLY A 54 -2.04 7.07 7.88
N TRP A 55 -0.78 7.46 8.12
CA TRP A 55 0.32 7.31 7.15
C TRP A 55 0.63 5.85 6.85
N VAL A 56 0.34 4.96 7.80
CA VAL A 56 0.36 3.50 7.59
C VAL A 56 -0.95 2.93 8.12
N ALA A 57 -1.85 2.52 7.22
CA ALA A 57 -3.19 2.09 7.60
C ALA A 57 -3.81 1.09 6.61
N TRP A 58 -4.72 0.26 7.13
CA TRP A 58 -5.61 -0.54 6.29
C TRP A 58 -6.66 0.37 5.66
N LYS A 59 -6.75 0.34 4.33
CA LYS A 59 -7.74 1.08 3.54
C LYS A 59 -8.61 0.09 2.77
N PRO A 60 -9.94 0.24 2.79
CA PRO A 60 -10.80 -0.62 1.98
C PRO A 60 -10.55 -0.34 0.49
N VAL A 61 -10.57 -1.36 -0.35
CA VAL A 61 -10.41 -1.19 -1.82
C VAL A 61 -11.48 -0.24 -2.38
N SER A 62 -12.65 -0.19 -1.74
CA SER A 62 -13.74 0.73 -2.11
C SER A 62 -13.44 2.21 -1.89
N SER A 63 -12.38 2.57 -1.15
CA SER A 63 -11.94 3.97 -1.00
C SER A 63 -11.06 4.46 -2.14
N LEU A 64 -10.67 3.59 -3.07
CA LEU A 64 -9.96 4.00 -4.28
C LEU A 64 -10.90 4.74 -5.23
N ASP A 65 -10.36 5.67 -6.01
CA ASP A 65 -11.13 6.41 -6.99
C ASP A 65 -11.59 5.47 -8.11
N ARG A 66 -12.90 5.25 -8.20
CA ARG A 66 -13.52 4.36 -9.20
C ARG A 66 -13.43 4.89 -10.62
N SER A 67 -13.13 6.18 -10.79
CA SER A 67 -12.95 6.83 -12.09
C SER A 67 -11.50 6.85 -12.58
N SER A 68 -10.58 6.29 -11.78
CA SER A 68 -9.15 6.16 -12.12
C SER A 68 -8.82 4.73 -12.52
N PHE A 69 -7.74 4.57 -13.28
CA PHE A 69 -7.01 3.30 -13.33
C PHE A 69 -5.81 3.35 -12.37
N TYR A 70 -5.30 2.17 -12.02
CA TYR A 70 -4.17 2.01 -11.11
C TYR A 70 -3.15 1.04 -11.69
N ASN A 71 -1.89 1.45 -11.70
CA ASN A 71 -0.76 0.60 -12.05
C ASN A 71 -0.12 0.05 -10.78
N LEU A 72 0.29 -1.22 -10.83
CA LEU A 72 0.97 -1.90 -9.73
C LEU A 72 2.34 -2.38 -10.20
N CYS A 73 3.40 -1.85 -9.59
CA CYS A 73 4.75 -2.37 -9.75
C CYS A 73 5.00 -3.43 -8.67
N MET A 74 5.15 -4.69 -9.08
CA MET A 74 5.36 -5.85 -8.21
C MET A 74 6.77 -6.39 -8.36
N PRO A 75 7.73 -5.99 -7.50
CA PRO A 75 9.10 -6.46 -7.58
C PRO A 75 9.19 -7.99 -7.52
N GLN A 76 9.98 -8.56 -8.43
CA GLN A 76 10.28 -9.99 -8.40
C GLN A 76 11.58 -10.18 -7.61
N THR A 77 11.51 -10.91 -6.51
CA THR A 77 12.69 -11.32 -5.74
C THR A 77 13.26 -12.61 -6.31
N ASP A 78 14.57 -12.66 -6.49
CA ASP A 78 15.25 -13.89 -6.90
C ASP A 78 15.00 -15.00 -5.89
N ARG A 79 14.79 -16.22 -6.39
CA ARG A 79 14.86 -17.40 -5.53
C ARG A 79 16.30 -17.47 -5.01
N LYS A 80 16.48 -17.51 -3.68
CA LYS A 80 17.78 -17.90 -3.11
C LYS A 80 18.21 -19.19 -3.80
N ARG A 81 19.28 -19.13 -4.60
CA ARG A 81 20.00 -20.33 -5.04
C ARG A 81 20.52 -20.98 -3.76
N THR A 82 19.83 -22.03 -3.33
CA THR A 82 20.31 -22.96 -2.30
C THR A 82 21.54 -23.69 -2.79
#